data_AF-A0A835PRR7-F1
#
_entry.id   AF-A0A835PRR7-F1
#
_cell.length_a   1.000
_cell.length_b   1.000
_cell.length_c   1.000
_cell.angle_alpha   90.00
_cell.angle_beta   90.00
_cell.angle_gamma   90.00
#
_symmetry.space_group_name_H-M   'P 1'
#
loop_
_entity.id
_entity.type
_entity.pdbx_description
1 polymer ?
#
loop_
_entity_poly.entity_id
_entity_poly.type
_entity_poly.pdbx_seq_one_letter_code
_entity_poly.pdbx_strand_id
1 'polypeptide(L)'
;MSFGFKVLVLEGRKRCGGRVYTKRMEGANKFAAADLGGSVLTGTLGNPLGIIAKQLGSSLHKVRDKCPLYRPDGIPVDPQLDMKVENAFNRLLEKASRLRQCMGEVSMDVSLGAALETFRQVYGDAVTQEEMNLFNWHLANLEYANAGLLSKLSLAFWDQDDPYDMGGDHCFLPCGNGRLIQALAENVPIVYEKTVHTIRYGADGVQIIAGGQVYEGDMALCTVSLGVLKNGSINFVPELPQRKLDGIKRLGFGLLNKVAMLFPYVFWSTDLDTFGHLSEDPSRRGEFFLFYSYATVAGGPLLIALVAGEAAHSFESMPPTDAVAAVLQILRGIYEPQGIDVPDPLQSVCTRWGTDPFSLGSYSNVAVGASGDDYDILAESVGDGQLFFAGEATTRRYPATMHGAFLSGLREAANIAHHANARALNVKVERSSSKNTHSCAALLEDLFREPDLEFGSFSIIFGGKTSDPKATAILRIALGPPKKKGNNSEGAKADQQHSNKLLFQQLQSHYNQQQQLHVYTILSRQQALELREVRGGDDMRLHFLSEKLGVKLVGRKGLGPAADSVIASIKAERGNQRSQKVPLRLKKEL
;
A
#
# COMPACT_ATOMS: atom_id res chain seq x y z
N MET A 1 18.76 17.58 -2.93
CA MET A 1 17.39 17.71 -3.50
C MET A 1 16.46 18.30 -2.46
N SER A 2 15.30 18.89 -2.84
CA SER A 2 14.52 19.96 -2.18
C SER A 2 14.60 20.12 -0.64
N PHE A 3 14.72 19.02 0.12
CA PHE A 3 15.00 19.03 1.57
C PHE A 3 16.48 19.10 1.98
N GLY A 4 17.41 19.40 1.06
CA GLY A 4 18.85 19.53 1.31
C GLY A 4 19.67 18.23 1.26
N PHE A 5 19.05 17.06 1.01
CA PHE A 5 19.77 15.78 0.99
C PHE A 5 20.63 15.57 -0.27
N LYS A 6 21.78 14.91 -0.11
CA LYS A 6 22.53 14.30 -1.22
C LYS A 6 21.85 12.97 -1.56
N VAL A 7 21.42 12.81 -2.81
CA VAL A 7 20.68 11.62 -3.26
C VAL A 7 21.39 11.02 -4.47
N LEU A 8 21.50 9.70 -4.49
CA LEU A 8 21.99 8.91 -5.61
C LEU A 8 21.02 7.74 -5.83
N VAL A 9 20.61 7.51 -7.09
CA VAL A 9 19.75 6.39 -7.47
C VAL A 9 20.59 5.33 -8.18
N LEU A 10 20.46 4.08 -7.77
CA LEU A 10 21.03 2.93 -8.47
C LEU A 10 19.92 2.24 -9.25
N GLU A 11 20.05 2.17 -10.57
CA GLU A 11 19.08 1.58 -11.48
C GLU A 11 19.72 0.38 -12.19
N GLY A 12 19.08 -0.79 -12.08
CA GLY A 12 19.59 -2.02 -12.69
C GLY A 12 19.51 -2.01 -14.22
N ARG A 13 18.54 -1.25 -14.77
CA ARG A 13 18.36 -1.10 -16.21
C ARG A 13 19.28 -0.02 -16.79
N LYS A 14 19.35 0.02 -18.12
CA LYS A 14 19.97 1.11 -18.90
C LYS A 14 19.07 2.35 -19.06
N ARG A 15 17.94 2.41 -18.35
CA ARG A 15 16.92 3.47 -18.45
C ARG A 15 16.20 3.65 -17.13
N CYS A 16 15.67 4.85 -16.89
CA CYS A 16 14.77 5.11 -15.78
C CYS A 16 13.34 4.62 -16.08
N GLY A 17 12.46 4.71 -15.07
CA GLY A 17 11.02 4.48 -15.17
C GLY A 17 10.56 3.08 -14.81
N GLY A 18 11.45 2.08 -14.79
CA GLY A 18 11.09 0.71 -14.43
C GLY A 18 9.91 0.19 -15.27
N ARG A 19 8.78 -0.05 -14.60
CA ARG A 19 7.52 -0.55 -15.20
C ARG A 19 6.69 0.53 -15.92
N VAL A 20 7.09 1.80 -15.87
CA VAL A 20 6.61 2.83 -16.81
C VAL A 20 7.60 2.86 -17.96
N TYR A 21 7.25 2.20 -19.06
CA TYR A 21 8.13 2.03 -20.21
C TYR A 21 7.44 2.36 -21.51
N THR A 22 7.86 3.47 -22.11
CA THR A 22 7.51 3.84 -23.48
C THR A 22 8.66 3.49 -24.41
N LYS A 23 8.38 2.75 -25.47
CA LYS A 23 9.33 2.46 -26.55
C LYS A 23 8.97 3.30 -27.77
N ARG A 24 9.96 3.99 -28.32
CA ARG A 24 9.84 4.58 -29.66
C ARG A 24 9.93 3.46 -30.69
N MET A 25 8.89 3.33 -31.50
CA MET A 25 8.80 2.42 -32.63
C MET A 25 8.95 3.20 -33.93
N GLU A 26 9.60 2.60 -34.92
CA GLU A 26 9.89 3.21 -36.20
C GLU A 26 9.97 2.18 -37.34
N GLY A 27 9.56 2.60 -38.53
CA GLY A 27 9.66 1.81 -39.75
C GLY A 27 9.02 2.56 -40.91
N ALA A 28 9.56 2.44 -42.12
CA ALA A 28 9.03 3.06 -43.35
C ALA A 28 8.51 4.51 -43.17
N ASN A 29 9.32 5.38 -42.53
CA ASN A 29 8.99 6.79 -42.22
C ASN A 29 7.77 7.01 -41.29
N LYS A 30 7.33 5.98 -40.58
CA LYS A 30 6.35 6.05 -39.50
C LYS A 30 7.06 5.97 -38.16
N PHE A 31 6.52 6.70 -37.18
CA PHE A 31 7.01 6.71 -35.81
C PHE A 31 5.81 6.62 -34.86
N ALA A 32 5.99 5.91 -33.75
CA ALA A 32 4.99 5.85 -32.69
C ALA A 32 5.62 5.67 -31.31
N ALA A 33 5.00 6.22 -30.28
CA ALA A 33 5.35 5.96 -28.89
C ALA A 33 4.44 4.87 -28.30
N ALA A 34 5.01 3.69 -28.00
CA ALA A 34 4.28 2.55 -27.47
C ALA A 34 4.52 2.37 -25.97
N ASP A 35 3.46 2.46 -25.16
CA ASP A 35 3.54 2.16 -23.72
C ASP A 35 3.47 0.65 -23.49
N LEU A 36 4.65 0.06 -23.30
CA LEU A 36 4.83 -1.36 -23.01
C LEU A 36 4.54 -1.69 -21.53
N GLY A 37 4.58 -0.69 -20.66
CA GLY A 37 4.31 -0.80 -19.23
C GLY A 37 3.02 -0.10 -18.80
N GLY A 38 3.06 0.72 -17.76
CA GLY A 38 1.91 1.55 -17.35
C GLY A 38 1.43 2.46 -18.50
N SER A 39 0.18 2.25 -18.93
CA SER A 39 -0.43 2.91 -20.11
C SER A 39 -1.49 3.96 -19.76
N VAL A 40 -2.27 3.72 -18.72
CA VAL A 40 -3.46 4.51 -18.41
C VAL A 40 -3.22 5.35 -17.16
N LEU A 41 -3.55 6.64 -17.24
CA LEU A 41 -3.77 7.45 -16.05
C LEU A 41 -5.19 7.20 -15.56
N THR A 42 -5.34 6.41 -14.50
CA THR A 42 -6.62 6.07 -13.89
C THR A 42 -7.11 7.25 -13.05
N GLY A 43 -8.05 8.01 -13.59
CA GLY A 43 -8.63 9.17 -12.94
C GLY A 43 -7.75 10.42 -13.09
N THR A 44 -8.39 11.56 -13.26
CA THR A 44 -7.73 12.87 -13.46
C THR A 44 -7.96 13.84 -12.32
N LEU A 45 -8.94 13.56 -11.45
CA LEU A 45 -9.24 14.34 -10.24
C LEU A 45 -8.47 13.74 -9.08
N GLY A 46 -7.62 14.54 -8.43
CA GLY A 46 -6.76 14.07 -7.33
C GLY A 46 -5.52 13.30 -7.76
N ASN A 47 -5.42 12.89 -9.03
CA ASN A 47 -4.25 12.16 -9.53
C ASN A 47 -3.07 13.12 -9.80
N PRO A 48 -1.94 13.01 -9.05
CA PRO A 48 -0.81 13.91 -9.18
C PRO A 48 -0.11 13.82 -10.55
N LEU A 49 -0.20 12.66 -11.22
CA LEU A 49 0.39 12.50 -12.55
C LEU A 49 -0.34 13.33 -13.62
N GLY A 50 -1.66 13.54 -13.44
CA GLY A 50 -2.42 14.45 -14.30
C GLY A 50 -1.97 15.91 -14.13
N ILE A 51 -1.55 16.31 -12.94
CA ILE A 51 -0.98 17.65 -12.68
C ILE A 51 0.37 17.79 -13.38
N ILE A 52 1.24 16.79 -13.26
CA ILE A 52 2.55 16.79 -13.94
C ILE A 52 2.36 16.82 -15.46
N ALA A 53 1.43 16.03 -16.00
CA ALA A 53 1.12 16.06 -17.43
C ALA A 53 0.72 17.47 -17.91
N LYS A 54 -0.12 18.17 -17.14
CA LYS A 54 -0.50 19.57 -17.43
C LYS A 54 0.69 20.52 -17.33
N GLN A 55 1.57 20.37 -16.35
CA GLN A 55 2.79 21.17 -16.21
C GLN A 55 3.74 20.99 -17.40
N LEU A 56 3.76 19.79 -17.99
CA LEU A 56 4.50 19.49 -19.21
C LEU A 56 3.79 19.95 -20.50
N GLY A 57 2.68 20.69 -20.38
CA GLY A 57 1.90 21.18 -21.51
C GLY A 57 1.18 20.06 -22.30
N SER A 58 0.99 18.89 -21.70
CA SER A 58 0.36 17.74 -22.37
C SER A 58 -1.14 17.76 -22.16
N SER A 59 -1.90 17.71 -23.25
CA SER A 59 -3.36 17.51 -23.21
C SER A 59 -3.65 16.03 -23.09
N LEU A 60 -4.29 15.62 -22.01
CA LEU A 60 -4.69 14.22 -21.80
C LEU A 60 -5.80 13.84 -22.79
N HIS A 61 -5.74 12.61 -23.32
CA HIS A 61 -6.79 12.05 -24.16
C HIS A 61 -7.67 11.14 -23.31
N LYS A 62 -8.94 11.51 -23.09
CA LYS A 62 -9.93 10.65 -22.43
C LYS A 62 -10.09 9.36 -23.23
N VAL A 63 -9.93 8.22 -22.55
CA VAL A 63 -10.29 6.92 -23.13
C VAL A 63 -11.81 6.89 -23.29
N ARG A 64 -12.27 6.67 -24.51
CA ARG A 64 -13.71 6.59 -24.82
C ARG A 64 -14.31 5.31 -24.25
N ASP A 65 -15.55 5.41 -23.78
CA ASP A 65 -16.26 4.31 -23.13
C ASP A 65 -16.70 3.19 -24.10
N LYS A 66 -16.74 3.48 -25.40
CA LYS A 66 -17.15 2.53 -26.44
C LYS A 66 -16.06 1.47 -26.68
N CYS A 67 -16.38 0.22 -26.38
CA CYS A 67 -15.53 -0.95 -26.61
C CYS A 67 -16.33 -2.06 -27.32
N PRO A 68 -16.44 -2.07 -28.66
CA PRO A 68 -17.14 -3.14 -29.35
C PRO A 68 -16.40 -4.47 -29.18
N LEU A 69 -17.16 -5.55 -29.04
CA LEU A 69 -16.65 -6.91 -28.94
C LEU A 69 -16.86 -7.66 -30.25
N TYR A 70 -15.87 -8.45 -30.64
CA TYR A 70 -15.91 -9.30 -31.83
C TYR A 70 -15.84 -10.78 -31.44
N ARG A 71 -16.70 -11.57 -32.06
CA ARG A 71 -16.67 -13.03 -31.98
C ARG A 71 -15.40 -13.61 -32.65
N PRO A 72 -15.07 -14.89 -32.42
CA PRO A 72 -13.92 -15.54 -33.06
C PRO A 72 -13.98 -15.56 -34.60
N ASP A 73 -15.20 -15.50 -35.15
CA ASP A 73 -15.46 -15.40 -36.60
C ASP A 73 -15.31 -13.96 -37.16
N GLY A 74 -14.97 -12.99 -36.30
CA GLY A 74 -14.80 -11.58 -36.67
C GLY A 74 -16.09 -10.76 -36.72
N ILE A 75 -17.25 -11.39 -36.46
CA ILE A 75 -18.54 -10.71 -36.47
C ILE A 75 -18.72 -9.91 -35.17
N PRO A 76 -19.21 -8.65 -35.22
CA PRO A 76 -19.55 -7.90 -34.01
C PRO A 76 -20.60 -8.62 -33.16
N VAL A 77 -20.40 -8.62 -31.85
CA VAL A 77 -21.37 -9.14 -30.88
C VAL A 77 -22.63 -8.27 -30.90
N ASP A 78 -23.80 -8.90 -30.76
CA ASP A 78 -25.07 -8.19 -30.62
C ASP A 78 -25.07 -7.30 -29.35
N PRO A 79 -25.37 -5.99 -29.45
CA PRO A 79 -25.32 -5.09 -28.31
C PRO A 79 -26.29 -5.43 -27.17
N GLN A 80 -27.43 -6.08 -27.46
CA GLN A 80 -28.36 -6.49 -26.40
C GLN A 80 -27.82 -7.71 -25.66
N LEU A 81 -27.16 -8.62 -26.37
CA LEU A 81 -26.50 -9.76 -25.76
C LEU A 81 -25.32 -9.34 -24.88
N ASP A 82 -24.48 -8.42 -25.38
CA ASP A 82 -23.36 -7.85 -24.62
C ASP A 82 -23.84 -7.23 -23.31
N MET A 83 -24.81 -6.30 -23.39
CA MET A 83 -25.42 -5.66 -22.23
C MET A 83 -26.09 -6.66 -21.28
N LYS A 84 -26.71 -7.74 -21.80
CA LYS A 84 -27.32 -8.79 -20.97
C LYS A 84 -26.25 -9.52 -20.14
N VAL A 85 -25.15 -9.93 -20.76
CA VAL A 85 -24.07 -10.67 -20.09
C VAL A 85 -23.31 -9.76 -19.12
N GLU A 86 -23.04 -8.52 -19.50
CA GLU A 86 -22.42 -7.52 -18.63
C GLU A 86 -23.24 -7.32 -17.34
N ASN A 87 -24.57 -7.12 -17.48
CA ASN A 87 -25.46 -6.97 -16.33
C ASN A 87 -25.50 -8.23 -15.45
N ALA A 88 -25.44 -9.42 -16.05
CA ALA A 88 -25.35 -10.67 -15.30
C ALA A 88 -24.03 -10.75 -14.52
N PHE A 89 -22.90 -10.44 -15.16
CA PHE A 89 -21.58 -10.42 -14.56
C PHE A 89 -21.49 -9.46 -13.36
N ASN A 90 -21.94 -8.21 -13.54
CA ASN A 90 -21.96 -7.20 -12.47
C ASN A 90 -22.84 -7.64 -11.29
N ARG A 91 -23.99 -8.27 -11.57
CA ARG A 91 -24.86 -8.84 -10.54
C ARG A 91 -24.17 -9.97 -9.76
N LEU A 92 -23.33 -10.78 -10.40
CA LEU A 92 -22.54 -11.82 -9.70
C LEU A 92 -21.48 -11.20 -8.78
N LEU A 93 -20.82 -10.12 -9.21
CA LEU A 93 -19.87 -9.37 -8.37
C LEU A 93 -20.56 -8.76 -7.15
N GLU A 94 -21.75 -8.16 -7.31
CA GLU A 94 -22.53 -7.65 -6.18
C GLU A 94 -22.89 -8.77 -5.18
N LYS A 95 -23.27 -9.95 -5.68
CA LYS A 95 -23.55 -11.12 -4.83
C LYS A 95 -22.30 -11.61 -4.11
N ALA A 96 -21.15 -11.62 -4.76
CA ALA A 96 -19.86 -11.95 -4.14
C ALA A 96 -19.53 -10.97 -3.01
N SER A 97 -19.77 -9.67 -3.22
CA SER A 97 -19.59 -8.64 -2.20
C SER A 97 -20.55 -8.80 -1.00
N ARG A 98 -21.80 -9.20 -1.23
CA ARG A 98 -22.75 -9.52 -0.13
C ARG A 98 -22.36 -10.81 0.60
N LEU A 99 -21.95 -11.85 -0.14
CA LEU A 99 -21.57 -13.13 0.44
C LEU A 99 -20.40 -12.99 1.40
N ARG A 100 -19.33 -12.27 1.01
CA ARG A 100 -18.17 -12.09 1.90
C ARG A 100 -18.53 -11.39 3.22
N GLN A 101 -19.50 -10.47 3.20
CA GLN A 101 -19.99 -9.81 4.43
C GLN A 101 -20.64 -10.83 5.38
N CYS A 102 -21.34 -11.83 4.85
CA CYS A 102 -21.94 -12.91 5.63
C CYS A 102 -20.91 -13.96 6.11
N MET A 103 -19.82 -14.17 5.36
CA MET A 103 -18.81 -15.19 5.66
C MET A 103 -17.81 -14.78 6.75
N GLY A 104 -17.62 -13.48 7.01
CA GLY A 104 -16.63 -13.01 7.98
C GLY A 104 -15.21 -13.47 7.63
N GLU A 105 -14.45 -13.95 8.61
CA GLU A 105 -13.05 -14.38 8.44
C GLU A 105 -12.86 -15.50 7.40
N VAL A 106 -13.86 -16.38 7.22
CA VAL A 106 -13.80 -17.49 6.26
C VAL A 106 -13.65 -16.98 4.82
N SER A 107 -14.10 -15.75 4.52
CA SER A 107 -13.94 -15.16 3.19
C SER A 107 -12.49 -14.95 2.77
N MET A 108 -11.54 -14.91 3.72
CA MET A 108 -10.12 -14.74 3.44
C MET A 108 -9.48 -15.96 2.77
N ASP A 109 -10.06 -17.14 2.96
CA ASP A 109 -9.58 -18.42 2.40
C ASP A 109 -10.27 -18.78 1.08
N VAL A 110 -11.17 -17.92 0.57
CA VAL A 110 -11.94 -18.14 -0.64
C VAL A 110 -11.47 -17.22 -1.75
N SER A 111 -11.30 -17.76 -2.95
CA SER A 111 -10.98 -16.96 -4.13
C SER A 111 -12.22 -16.37 -4.79
N LEU A 112 -12.06 -15.18 -5.37
CA LEU A 112 -13.12 -14.52 -6.13
C LEU A 112 -13.61 -15.41 -7.29
N GLY A 113 -12.68 -16.11 -7.97
CA GLY A 113 -13.01 -17.02 -9.06
C GLY A 113 -13.91 -18.18 -8.61
N ALA A 114 -13.66 -18.78 -7.44
CA ALA A 114 -14.51 -19.83 -6.90
C ALA A 114 -15.93 -19.32 -6.59
N ALA A 115 -16.06 -18.11 -6.04
CA ALA A 115 -17.36 -17.51 -5.75
C ALA A 115 -18.15 -17.19 -7.03
N LEU A 116 -17.50 -16.59 -8.04
CA LEU A 116 -18.14 -16.26 -9.32
C LEU A 116 -18.62 -17.52 -10.05
N GLU A 117 -17.80 -18.56 -10.12
CA GLU A 117 -18.18 -19.82 -10.77
C GLU A 117 -19.34 -20.50 -10.04
N THR A 118 -19.32 -20.51 -8.71
CA THR A 118 -20.42 -21.07 -7.90
C THR A 118 -21.73 -20.33 -8.18
N PHE A 119 -21.73 -19.00 -8.21
CA PHE A 119 -22.95 -18.25 -8.48
C PHE A 119 -23.44 -18.39 -9.91
N ARG A 120 -22.53 -18.42 -10.89
CA ARG A 120 -22.89 -18.67 -12.28
C ARG A 120 -23.68 -19.98 -12.41
N GLN A 121 -23.19 -21.05 -11.78
CA GLN A 121 -23.85 -22.37 -11.78
C GLN A 121 -25.20 -22.34 -11.05
N VAL A 122 -25.29 -21.70 -9.88
CA VAL A 122 -26.53 -21.66 -9.07
C VAL A 122 -27.64 -20.85 -9.75
N TYR A 123 -27.30 -19.73 -10.37
CA TYR A 123 -28.29 -18.84 -10.99
C TYR A 123 -28.56 -19.15 -12.47
N GLY A 124 -27.81 -20.08 -13.06
CA GLY A 124 -27.93 -20.43 -14.47
C GLY A 124 -27.60 -19.25 -15.38
N ASP A 125 -26.60 -18.44 -15.01
CA ASP A 125 -26.13 -17.33 -15.84
C ASP A 125 -25.15 -17.84 -16.92
N ALA A 126 -25.18 -17.21 -18.11
CA ALA A 126 -24.43 -17.60 -19.30
C ALA A 126 -24.64 -19.08 -19.69
N VAL A 127 -25.77 -19.35 -20.35
CA VAL A 127 -26.24 -20.72 -20.62
C VAL A 127 -25.84 -21.19 -22.01
N THR A 128 -25.79 -20.26 -22.97
CA THR A 128 -25.36 -20.55 -24.34
C THR A 128 -23.84 -20.43 -24.49
N GLN A 129 -23.28 -21.06 -25.53
CA GLN A 129 -21.84 -20.94 -25.82
C GLN A 129 -21.41 -19.49 -26.05
N GLU A 130 -22.24 -18.70 -26.74
CA GLU A 130 -21.94 -17.29 -27.01
C GLU A 130 -21.96 -16.44 -25.74
N GLU A 131 -22.96 -16.62 -24.86
CA GLU A 131 -22.98 -15.96 -23.56
C GLU A 131 -21.79 -16.37 -22.70
N MET A 132 -21.35 -17.63 -22.76
CA MET A 132 -20.17 -18.11 -22.04
C MET A 132 -18.87 -17.49 -22.57
N ASN A 133 -18.73 -17.32 -23.88
CA ASN A 133 -17.57 -16.66 -24.46
C ASN A 133 -17.51 -15.18 -24.02
N LEU A 134 -18.64 -14.49 -23.98
CA LEU A 134 -18.76 -13.12 -23.44
C LEU A 134 -18.45 -13.06 -21.94
N PHE A 135 -19.00 -13.99 -21.17
CA PHE A 135 -18.74 -14.07 -19.74
C PHE A 135 -17.24 -14.29 -19.46
N ASN A 136 -16.60 -15.17 -20.23
CA ASN A 136 -15.16 -15.38 -20.17
C ASN A 136 -14.36 -14.13 -20.55
N TRP A 137 -14.83 -13.31 -21.48
CA TRP A 137 -14.20 -12.03 -21.78
C TRP A 137 -14.26 -11.05 -20.59
N HIS A 138 -15.39 -10.96 -19.88
CA HIS A 138 -15.48 -10.16 -18.65
C HIS A 138 -14.58 -10.69 -17.54
N LEU A 139 -14.46 -12.03 -17.39
CA LEU A 139 -13.49 -12.62 -16.46
C LEU A 139 -12.06 -12.25 -16.86
N ALA A 140 -11.70 -12.33 -18.15
CA ALA A 140 -10.40 -11.93 -18.66
C ALA A 140 -10.11 -10.44 -18.41
N ASN A 141 -11.12 -9.57 -18.55
CA ASN A 141 -11.00 -8.14 -18.27
C ASN A 141 -10.75 -7.88 -16.77
N LEU A 142 -11.37 -8.65 -15.88
CA LEU A 142 -11.12 -8.58 -14.44
C LEU A 142 -9.73 -9.12 -14.08
N GLU A 143 -9.26 -10.17 -14.75
CA GLU A 143 -7.88 -10.69 -14.63
C GLU A 143 -6.85 -9.66 -15.13
N TYR A 144 -7.17 -8.93 -16.21
CA TYR A 144 -6.38 -7.81 -16.71
C TYR A 144 -6.26 -6.70 -15.66
N ALA A 145 -7.38 -6.25 -15.10
CA ALA A 145 -7.39 -5.17 -14.10
C ALA A 145 -6.52 -5.51 -12.88
N ASN A 146 -6.55 -6.77 -12.42
CA ASN A 146 -5.80 -7.24 -11.25
C ASN A 146 -4.41 -7.83 -11.59
N ALA A 147 -4.08 -7.96 -12.88
CA ALA A 147 -2.99 -8.80 -13.41
C ALA A 147 -2.93 -10.20 -12.75
N GLY A 148 -4.03 -10.74 -12.27
CA GLY A 148 -4.05 -11.89 -11.38
C GLY A 148 -5.09 -12.91 -11.81
N LEU A 149 -4.81 -14.19 -11.55
CA LEU A 149 -5.78 -15.25 -11.76
C LEU A 149 -6.92 -15.09 -10.74
N LEU A 150 -8.17 -15.14 -11.20
CA LEU A 150 -9.32 -15.04 -10.28
C LEU A 150 -9.34 -16.17 -9.23
N SER A 151 -8.75 -17.32 -9.56
CA SER A 151 -8.56 -18.46 -8.64
C SER A 151 -7.60 -18.17 -7.48
N LYS A 152 -6.77 -17.12 -7.59
CA LYS A 152 -5.81 -16.69 -6.56
C LYS A 152 -6.18 -15.36 -5.92
N LEU A 153 -7.15 -14.63 -6.48
CA LEU A 153 -7.56 -13.31 -6.02
C LEU A 153 -8.50 -13.44 -4.81
N SER A 154 -8.27 -12.66 -3.75
CA SER A 154 -9.02 -12.75 -2.49
C SER A 154 -10.48 -12.32 -2.66
N LEU A 155 -11.45 -13.17 -2.33
CA LEU A 155 -12.85 -12.73 -2.28
C LEU A 155 -13.05 -11.59 -1.28
N ALA A 156 -12.35 -11.65 -0.14
CA ALA A 156 -12.50 -10.69 0.95
C ALA A 156 -12.00 -9.28 0.60
N PHE A 157 -10.88 -9.18 -0.14
CA PHE A 157 -10.09 -7.94 -0.19
C PHE A 157 -9.60 -7.55 -1.59
N TRP A 158 -10.08 -8.18 -2.68
CA TRP A 158 -9.59 -7.84 -4.03
C TRP A 158 -9.86 -6.39 -4.45
N ASP A 159 -10.96 -5.80 -4.00
CA ASP A 159 -11.48 -4.46 -4.30
C ASP A 159 -11.32 -3.51 -3.11
N GLN A 160 -10.35 -3.76 -2.21
CA GLN A 160 -10.20 -2.97 -0.99
C GLN A 160 -9.82 -1.50 -1.24
N ASP A 161 -9.29 -1.20 -2.43
CA ASP A 161 -8.84 0.11 -2.87
C ASP A 161 -9.91 0.89 -3.63
N ASP A 162 -11.01 0.26 -4.04
CA ASP A 162 -12.16 0.92 -4.71
C ASP A 162 -12.65 2.20 -4.00
N PRO A 163 -12.76 2.25 -2.65
CA PRO A 163 -13.19 3.47 -1.96
C PRO A 163 -12.25 4.66 -2.11
N TYR A 164 -11.03 4.43 -2.59
CA TYR A 164 -10.01 5.45 -2.79
C TYR A 164 -9.81 5.82 -4.25
N ASP A 165 -10.56 5.24 -5.20
CA ASP A 165 -10.35 5.49 -6.62
C ASP A 165 -10.36 6.99 -6.95
N MET A 166 -9.47 7.39 -7.87
CA MET A 166 -9.32 8.77 -8.28
C MET A 166 -10.42 9.12 -9.28
N GLY A 167 -11.26 10.09 -8.93
CA GLY A 167 -12.36 10.49 -9.80
C GLY A 167 -11.91 11.07 -11.16
N GLY A 168 -12.89 11.30 -12.03
CA GLY A 168 -12.68 11.85 -13.37
C GLY A 168 -12.26 10.80 -14.40
N ASP A 169 -11.97 11.26 -15.62
CA ASP A 169 -11.77 10.35 -16.74
C ASP A 169 -10.46 9.55 -16.63
N HIS A 170 -10.48 8.31 -17.12
CA HIS A 170 -9.26 7.58 -17.43
C HIS A 170 -8.67 8.10 -18.74
N CYS A 171 -7.36 8.33 -18.77
CA CYS A 171 -6.72 9.00 -19.91
C CYS A 171 -5.46 8.29 -20.40
N PHE A 172 -5.24 8.38 -21.71
CA PHE A 172 -3.92 8.19 -22.32
C PHE A 172 -3.14 9.50 -22.32
N LEU A 173 -1.82 9.40 -22.18
CA LEU A 173 -0.91 10.53 -22.36
C LEU A 173 -0.34 10.51 -23.78
N PRO A 174 -0.51 11.58 -24.57
CA PRO A 174 0.15 11.68 -25.86
C PRO A 174 1.67 11.52 -25.76
N CYS A 175 2.27 10.83 -26.73
CA CYS A 175 3.69 10.50 -26.79
C CYS A 175 4.19 9.56 -25.67
N GLY A 176 3.28 8.95 -24.90
CA GLY A 176 3.56 7.90 -23.93
C GLY A 176 4.02 8.38 -22.55
N ASN A 177 3.77 7.54 -21.54
CA ASN A 177 3.98 7.86 -20.12
C ASN A 177 5.45 8.02 -19.71
N GLY A 178 6.39 7.55 -20.53
CA GLY A 178 7.82 7.73 -20.35
C GLY A 178 8.25 9.19 -20.30
N ARG A 179 7.48 10.11 -20.89
CA ARG A 179 7.73 11.56 -20.78
C ARG A 179 7.60 12.09 -19.35
N LEU A 180 6.66 11.54 -18.57
CA LEU A 180 6.52 11.88 -17.14
C LEU A 180 7.79 11.50 -16.38
N ILE A 181 8.32 10.30 -16.67
CA ILE A 181 9.54 9.80 -16.04
C ILE A 181 10.75 10.65 -16.45
N GLN A 182 10.87 11.00 -17.73
CA GLN A 182 11.97 11.85 -18.20
C GLN A 182 11.99 13.19 -17.48
N ALA A 183 10.83 13.83 -17.31
CA ALA A 183 10.73 15.07 -16.56
C ALA A 183 11.09 14.89 -15.07
N LEU A 184 10.62 13.82 -14.44
CA LEU A 184 10.93 13.54 -13.03
C LEU A 184 12.40 13.15 -12.78
N ALA A 185 13.07 12.60 -13.79
CA ALA A 185 14.47 12.20 -13.72
C ALA A 185 15.43 13.36 -14.04
N GLU A 186 14.93 14.51 -14.48
CA GLU A 186 15.75 15.67 -14.81
C GLU A 186 16.54 16.12 -13.58
N ASN A 187 17.86 16.27 -13.73
CA ASN A 187 18.79 16.65 -12.66
C ASN A 187 18.84 15.69 -11.45
N VAL A 188 18.35 14.45 -11.59
CA VAL A 188 18.51 13.40 -10.58
C VAL A 188 19.79 12.60 -10.87
N PRO A 189 20.72 12.46 -9.91
CA PRO A 189 21.89 11.60 -10.08
C PRO A 189 21.49 10.12 -10.12
N ILE A 190 21.48 9.52 -11.31
CA ILE A 190 21.14 8.12 -11.54
C ILE A 190 22.35 7.39 -12.11
N VAL A 191 22.72 6.27 -11.50
CA VAL A 191 23.73 5.34 -12.03
C VAL A 191 23.01 4.13 -12.60
N TYR A 192 23.00 4.04 -13.92
CA TYR A 192 22.40 2.95 -14.67
C TYR A 192 23.26 1.69 -14.67
N GLU A 193 22.64 0.57 -15.00
CA GLU A 193 23.28 -0.75 -15.09
C GLU A 193 23.97 -1.16 -13.77
N LYS A 194 23.38 -0.75 -12.63
CA LYS A 194 23.83 -1.08 -11.29
C LYS A 194 22.82 -1.95 -10.58
N THR A 195 22.92 -3.25 -10.80
CA THR A 195 22.12 -4.25 -10.09
C THR A 195 22.62 -4.37 -8.66
N VAL A 196 21.74 -4.07 -7.70
CA VAL A 196 21.99 -4.23 -6.27
C VAL A 196 21.83 -5.70 -5.89
N HIS A 197 22.83 -6.26 -5.21
CA HIS A 197 22.81 -7.65 -4.75
C HIS A 197 22.77 -7.77 -3.23
N THR A 198 23.23 -6.75 -2.51
CA THR A 198 23.23 -6.76 -1.04
C THR A 198 22.96 -5.37 -0.49
N ILE A 199 22.11 -5.30 0.52
CA ILE A 199 21.79 -4.10 1.28
C ILE A 199 22.16 -4.38 2.73
N ARG A 200 23.22 -3.74 3.21
CA ARG A 200 23.58 -3.77 4.63
C ARG A 200 23.06 -2.51 5.31
N TYR A 201 22.46 -2.65 6.48
CA TYR A 201 21.96 -1.53 7.27
C TYR A 201 22.21 -1.76 8.75
N GLY A 202 22.54 -0.71 9.48
CA GLY A 202 22.82 -0.77 10.91
C GLY A 202 23.06 0.62 11.50
N ALA A 203 23.43 0.67 12.78
CA ALA A 203 23.60 1.93 13.53
C ALA A 203 24.46 2.98 12.81
N ASP A 204 25.44 2.54 12.01
CA ASP A 204 26.39 3.38 11.27
C ASP A 204 25.89 3.81 9.88
N GLY A 205 24.64 3.49 9.51
CA GLY A 205 24.04 3.84 8.22
C GLY A 205 23.78 2.64 7.32
N VAL A 206 23.95 2.83 6.01
CA VAL A 206 23.68 1.81 4.99
C VAL A 206 24.87 1.62 4.04
N GLN A 207 25.07 0.37 3.61
CA GLN A 207 26.02 0.01 2.56
C GLN A 207 25.28 -0.79 1.47
N ILE A 208 25.27 -0.28 0.25
CA ILE A 208 24.62 -0.90 -0.90
C ILE A 208 25.69 -1.48 -1.82
N ILE A 209 25.64 -2.79 -2.07
CA ILE A 209 26.60 -3.49 -2.92
C ILE A 209 25.98 -3.73 -4.28
N ALA A 210 26.55 -3.11 -5.32
CA ALA A 210 26.07 -3.21 -6.69
C ALA A 210 27.25 -3.23 -7.67
N GLY A 211 27.29 -4.21 -8.58
CA GLY A 211 28.33 -4.31 -9.62
C GLY A 211 29.77 -4.29 -9.07
N GLY A 212 30.01 -4.97 -7.95
CA GLY A 212 31.32 -5.01 -7.27
C GLY A 212 31.73 -3.72 -6.55
N GLN A 213 30.87 -2.71 -6.51
CA GLN A 213 31.09 -1.44 -5.83
C GLN A 213 30.25 -1.35 -4.55
N VAL A 214 30.76 -0.63 -3.55
CA VAL A 214 30.07 -0.34 -2.31
C VAL A 214 29.69 1.13 -2.30
N TYR A 215 28.41 1.41 -2.07
CA TYR A 215 27.86 2.76 -1.94
C TYR A 215 27.42 2.96 -0.49
N GLU A 216 27.96 3.97 0.18
CA GLU A 216 27.65 4.28 1.57
C GLU A 216 26.73 5.49 1.69
N GLY A 217 25.85 5.48 2.68
CA GLY A 217 24.96 6.59 3.01
C GLY A 217 24.34 6.46 4.39
N ASP A 218 23.67 7.51 4.84
CA ASP A 218 23.01 7.51 6.16
C ASP A 218 21.73 6.67 6.17
N MET A 219 21.03 6.61 5.03
CA MET A 219 19.75 5.94 4.84
C MET A 219 19.63 5.43 3.40
N ALA A 220 18.82 4.39 3.19
CA ALA A 220 18.45 3.87 1.87
C ALA A 220 16.92 3.83 1.70
N LEU A 221 16.47 4.04 0.46
CA LEU A 221 15.09 3.83 0.04
C LEU A 221 15.05 2.70 -0.97
N CYS A 222 14.43 1.58 -0.61
CA CYS A 222 14.24 0.42 -1.47
C CYS A 222 12.95 0.57 -2.27
N THR A 223 13.06 0.59 -3.60
CA THR A 223 11.92 0.72 -4.54
C THR A 223 11.80 -0.45 -5.51
N VAL A 224 12.46 -1.56 -5.20
CA VAL A 224 12.45 -2.76 -6.05
C VAL A 224 11.05 -3.36 -6.10
N SER A 225 10.71 -4.04 -7.19
CA SER A 225 9.37 -4.64 -7.33
C SER A 225 9.13 -5.72 -6.28
N LEU A 226 7.85 -5.94 -5.94
CA LEU A 226 7.47 -7.06 -5.08
C LEU A 226 7.90 -8.41 -5.67
N GLY A 227 7.89 -8.58 -6.99
CA GLY A 227 8.44 -9.77 -7.66
C GLY A 227 9.92 -10.02 -7.35
N VAL A 228 10.75 -8.97 -7.35
CA VAL A 228 12.18 -9.06 -6.98
C VAL A 228 12.35 -9.40 -5.50
N LEU A 229 11.53 -8.82 -4.62
CA LEU A 229 11.55 -9.14 -3.19
C LEU A 229 11.15 -10.61 -2.94
N LYS A 230 10.10 -11.09 -3.61
CA LYS A 230 9.65 -12.49 -3.54
C LYS A 230 10.68 -13.49 -4.04
N ASN A 231 11.47 -13.12 -5.05
CA ASN A 231 12.51 -13.98 -5.59
C ASN A 231 13.74 -14.09 -4.67
N GLY A 232 13.89 -13.18 -3.71
CA GLY A 232 15.04 -13.19 -2.79
C GLY A 232 16.38 -12.84 -3.46
N SER A 233 16.35 -12.12 -4.60
CA SER A 233 17.57 -11.77 -5.36
C SER A 233 18.50 -10.79 -4.64
N ILE A 234 18.00 -10.13 -3.59
CA ILE A 234 18.74 -9.12 -2.82
C ILE A 234 18.92 -9.65 -1.40
N ASN A 235 20.18 -9.74 -0.98
CA ASN A 235 20.52 -10.11 0.38
C ASN A 235 20.44 -8.90 1.32
N PHE A 236 19.57 -8.97 2.33
CA PHE A 236 19.46 -7.94 3.36
C PHE A 236 20.28 -8.35 4.59
N VAL A 237 21.14 -7.46 5.11
CA VAL A 237 21.99 -7.73 6.27
C VAL A 237 21.85 -6.60 7.30
N PRO A 238 21.26 -6.85 8.48
CA PRO A 238 20.62 -8.10 8.90
C PRO A 238 19.39 -8.44 8.05
N GLU A 239 18.87 -9.66 8.20
CA GLU A 239 17.66 -10.10 7.50
C GLU A 239 16.46 -9.20 7.84
N LEU A 240 15.52 -9.09 6.90
CA LEU A 240 14.28 -8.34 7.11
C LEU A 240 13.44 -8.99 8.23
N PRO A 241 12.68 -8.21 9.02
CA PRO A 241 11.80 -8.76 10.05
C PRO A 241 10.82 -9.78 9.48
N GLN A 242 10.56 -10.87 10.23
CA GLN A 242 9.69 -11.97 9.80
C GLN A 242 8.32 -11.49 9.31
N ARG A 243 7.71 -10.53 10.02
CA ARG A 243 6.42 -9.93 9.63
C ARG A 243 6.45 -9.35 8.21
N LYS A 244 7.56 -8.72 7.81
CA LYS A 244 7.76 -8.18 6.46
C LYS A 244 7.96 -9.29 5.43
N LEU A 245 8.74 -10.32 5.76
CA LEU A 245 8.92 -11.50 4.90
C LEU A 245 7.58 -12.22 4.64
N ASP A 246 6.76 -12.36 5.67
CA ASP A 246 5.44 -12.98 5.55
C ASP A 246 4.50 -12.14 4.66
N GLY A 247 4.52 -10.81 4.81
CA GLY A 247 3.77 -9.89 3.94
C GLY A 247 4.22 -9.96 2.48
N ILE A 248 5.55 -9.99 2.24
CA ILE A 248 6.13 -10.23 0.91
C ILE A 248 5.63 -11.55 0.33
N LYS A 249 5.55 -12.61 1.13
CA LYS A 249 5.08 -13.92 0.68
C LYS A 249 3.58 -13.93 0.38
N ARG A 250 2.75 -13.35 1.23
CA ARG A 250 1.28 -13.35 1.12
C ARG A 250 0.74 -12.54 -0.05
N LEU A 251 1.22 -11.31 -0.25
CA LEU A 251 0.74 -10.45 -1.33
C LEU A 251 0.85 -11.15 -2.69
N GLY A 252 -0.12 -10.95 -3.58
CA GLY A 252 -0.02 -11.45 -4.93
C GLY A 252 0.90 -10.56 -5.77
N PHE A 253 1.55 -11.16 -6.77
CA PHE A 253 2.28 -10.41 -7.79
C PHE A 253 1.94 -10.98 -9.15
N GLY A 254 1.22 -10.17 -9.91
CA GLY A 254 0.53 -10.54 -11.13
C GLY A 254 1.38 -10.48 -12.37
N LEU A 255 0.80 -10.91 -13.49
CA LEU A 255 1.39 -10.86 -14.82
C LEU A 255 0.37 -10.40 -15.86
N LEU A 256 0.80 -9.44 -16.68
CA LEU A 256 0.09 -8.89 -17.81
C LEU A 256 1.12 -8.53 -18.88
N ASN A 257 0.89 -8.96 -20.11
CA ASN A 257 1.77 -8.68 -21.24
C ASN A 257 1.05 -7.99 -22.39
N LYS A 258 1.84 -7.46 -23.33
CA LYS A 258 1.36 -6.71 -24.49
C LYS A 258 2.10 -7.09 -25.76
N VAL A 259 1.41 -6.97 -26.89
CA VAL A 259 1.98 -6.99 -28.24
C VAL A 259 1.70 -5.63 -28.88
N ALA A 260 2.73 -4.80 -28.99
CA ALA A 260 2.65 -3.52 -29.68
C ALA A 260 3.06 -3.68 -31.15
N MET A 261 2.27 -3.14 -32.07
CA MET A 261 2.49 -3.24 -33.52
C MET A 261 2.30 -1.88 -34.20
N LEU A 262 3.34 -1.46 -34.90
CA LEU A 262 3.32 -0.27 -35.76
C LEU A 262 2.99 -0.70 -37.19
N PHE A 263 1.95 -0.12 -37.77
CA PHE A 263 1.49 -0.45 -39.13
C PHE A 263 1.89 0.63 -40.16
N PRO A 264 1.76 0.37 -41.47
CA PRO A 264 1.93 1.41 -42.50
C PRO A 264 0.85 2.50 -42.47
N TYR A 265 -0.39 2.14 -42.14
CA TYR A 265 -1.53 3.04 -42.07
C TYR A 265 -2.54 2.55 -41.01
N VAL A 266 -3.43 3.45 -40.58
CA VAL A 266 -4.53 3.11 -39.68
C VAL A 266 -5.64 2.49 -40.53
N PHE A 267 -5.87 1.19 -40.39
CA PHE A 267 -6.95 0.47 -41.08
C PHE A 267 -8.21 0.27 -40.20
N TRP A 268 -8.07 0.49 -38.89
CA TRP A 268 -9.16 0.44 -37.93
C TRP A 268 -9.80 1.83 -37.74
N SER A 269 -10.93 1.88 -37.06
CA SER A 269 -11.62 3.15 -36.81
C SER A 269 -10.96 3.99 -35.71
N THR A 270 -10.84 5.31 -35.93
CA THR A 270 -10.21 6.25 -34.99
C THR A 270 -11.20 6.89 -33.99
N ASP A 271 -12.50 6.57 -34.12
CA ASP A 271 -13.53 6.88 -33.11
C ASP A 271 -13.48 5.91 -31.92
N LEU A 272 -12.72 4.83 -32.02
CA LEU A 272 -12.54 3.82 -30.98
C LEU A 272 -11.13 3.89 -30.41
N ASP A 273 -11.07 3.88 -29.07
CA ASP A 273 -9.81 3.75 -28.33
C ASP A 273 -9.56 2.29 -27.92
N THR A 274 -10.62 1.48 -27.84
CA THR A 274 -10.55 0.07 -27.45
C THR A 274 -11.53 -0.79 -28.25
N PHE A 275 -11.21 -2.08 -28.41
CA PHE A 275 -12.15 -3.12 -28.86
C PHE A 275 -11.69 -4.49 -28.35
N GLY A 276 -12.64 -5.40 -28.15
CA GLY A 276 -12.38 -6.73 -27.60
C GLY A 276 -12.58 -7.85 -28.61
N HIS A 277 -11.96 -8.99 -28.33
CA HIS A 277 -12.10 -10.22 -29.10
C HIS A 277 -12.39 -11.39 -28.15
N LEU A 278 -13.42 -12.17 -28.45
CA LEU A 278 -13.84 -13.31 -27.65
C LEU A 278 -13.00 -14.56 -27.96
N SER A 279 -12.90 -15.46 -26.98
CA SER A 279 -12.30 -16.78 -27.16
C SER A 279 -13.35 -17.87 -26.95
N GLU A 280 -13.28 -18.93 -27.76
CA GLU A 280 -14.03 -20.17 -27.54
C GLU A 280 -13.40 -21.06 -26.47
N ASP A 281 -12.10 -20.89 -26.20
CA ASP A 281 -11.37 -21.63 -25.18
C ASP A 281 -11.27 -20.80 -23.90
N PRO A 282 -11.91 -21.23 -22.79
CA PRO A 282 -11.86 -20.53 -21.51
C PRO A 282 -10.44 -20.40 -20.94
N SER A 283 -9.53 -21.34 -21.22
CA SER A 283 -8.14 -21.27 -20.75
C SER A 283 -7.31 -20.21 -21.50
N ARG A 284 -7.78 -19.80 -22.67
CA ARG A 284 -7.17 -18.77 -23.52
C ARG A 284 -7.96 -17.46 -23.53
N ARG A 285 -8.93 -17.30 -22.63
CA ARG A 285 -9.82 -16.12 -22.56
C ARG A 285 -9.09 -14.78 -22.49
N GLY A 286 -7.90 -14.75 -21.90
CA GLY A 286 -7.07 -13.56 -21.76
C GLY A 286 -6.06 -13.36 -22.90
N GLU A 287 -6.04 -14.22 -23.92
CA GLU A 287 -5.10 -14.11 -25.03
C GLU A 287 -5.62 -13.15 -26.10
N PHE A 288 -4.95 -12.00 -26.25
CA PHE A 288 -5.29 -10.96 -27.24
C PHE A 288 -6.76 -10.51 -27.16
N PHE A 289 -7.33 -10.54 -25.96
CA PHE A 289 -8.76 -10.34 -25.71
C PHE A 289 -9.19 -8.86 -25.79
N LEU A 290 -8.25 -7.93 -25.63
CA LEU A 290 -8.48 -6.49 -25.64
C LEU A 290 -7.38 -5.78 -26.43
N PHE A 291 -7.78 -4.82 -27.25
CA PHE A 291 -6.92 -4.04 -28.10
C PHE A 291 -7.03 -2.56 -27.76
N TYR A 292 -5.88 -1.88 -27.68
CA TYR A 292 -5.80 -0.43 -27.57
C TYR A 292 -5.40 0.19 -28.91
N SER A 293 -6.23 1.11 -29.39
CA SER A 293 -5.92 2.01 -30.49
C SER A 293 -5.13 3.19 -29.94
N TYR A 294 -3.85 3.26 -30.30
CA TYR A 294 -2.96 4.35 -29.91
C TYR A 294 -2.85 5.41 -31.01
N ALA A 295 -3.64 5.30 -32.09
CA ALA A 295 -3.56 6.17 -33.26
C ALA A 295 -3.71 7.67 -32.93
N THR A 296 -4.52 8.01 -31.91
CA THR A 296 -4.78 9.37 -31.45
C THR A 296 -3.67 9.95 -30.57
N VAL A 297 -2.84 9.10 -29.94
CA VAL A 297 -1.91 9.51 -28.88
C VAL A 297 -0.45 9.18 -29.15
N ALA A 298 -0.15 8.14 -29.93
CA ALA A 298 1.22 7.68 -30.16
C ALA A 298 1.97 8.49 -31.23
N GLY A 299 1.28 9.29 -32.03
CA GLY A 299 1.85 10.00 -33.18
C GLY A 299 1.96 9.15 -34.48
N GLY A 300 1.45 7.92 -34.47
CA GLY A 300 1.45 7.02 -35.62
C GLY A 300 0.46 5.86 -35.49
N PRO A 301 0.31 5.04 -36.55
CA PRO A 301 -0.61 3.90 -36.60
C PRO A 301 -0.16 2.75 -35.70
N LEU A 302 -0.40 2.89 -34.41
CA LEU A 302 0.00 1.93 -33.38
C LEU A 302 -1.22 1.25 -32.78
N LEU A 303 -1.15 -0.08 -32.70
CA LEU A 303 -2.16 -0.94 -32.08
C LEU A 303 -1.47 -1.83 -31.05
N ILE A 304 -2.09 -2.00 -29.88
CA ILE A 304 -1.54 -2.82 -28.79
C ILE A 304 -2.55 -3.88 -28.38
N ALA A 305 -2.20 -5.16 -28.51
CA ALA A 305 -3.00 -6.29 -28.00
C ALA A 305 -2.56 -6.65 -26.57
N LEU A 306 -3.51 -6.94 -25.69
CA LEU A 306 -3.26 -7.31 -24.29
C LEU A 306 -3.35 -8.82 -24.07
N VAL A 307 -2.52 -9.33 -23.15
CA VAL A 307 -2.49 -10.74 -22.76
C VAL A 307 -2.55 -10.84 -21.24
N ALA A 308 -3.65 -11.37 -20.71
CA ALA A 308 -3.97 -11.43 -19.28
C ALA A 308 -4.28 -12.87 -18.80
N GLY A 309 -4.46 -13.04 -17.49
CA GLY A 309 -4.88 -14.31 -16.89
C GLY A 309 -3.86 -15.44 -17.13
N GLU A 310 -4.36 -16.67 -17.30
CA GLU A 310 -3.51 -17.85 -17.56
C GLU A 310 -2.71 -17.72 -18.86
N ALA A 311 -3.31 -17.10 -19.88
CA ALA A 311 -2.66 -16.84 -21.16
C ALA A 311 -1.38 -16.01 -21.02
N ALA A 312 -1.32 -15.06 -20.06
CA ALA A 312 -0.13 -14.23 -19.84
C ALA A 312 1.10 -15.05 -19.41
N HIS A 313 0.89 -16.15 -18.68
CA HIS A 313 1.95 -17.05 -18.24
C HIS A 313 2.47 -17.91 -19.41
N SER A 314 1.56 -18.52 -20.17
CA SER A 314 1.92 -19.29 -21.38
C SER A 314 2.63 -18.41 -22.42
N PHE A 315 2.20 -17.16 -22.54
CA PHE A 315 2.75 -16.18 -23.47
C PHE A 315 4.22 -15.85 -23.21
N GLU A 316 4.73 -15.96 -21.97
CA GLU A 316 6.16 -15.71 -21.68
C GLU A 316 7.09 -16.64 -22.47
N SER A 317 6.63 -17.85 -22.80
CA SER A 317 7.39 -18.84 -23.58
C SER A 317 7.04 -18.86 -25.07
N MET A 318 6.04 -18.09 -25.50
CA MET A 318 5.63 -18.02 -26.91
C MET A 318 6.67 -17.26 -27.75
N PRO A 319 7.05 -17.74 -28.94
CA PRO A 319 7.87 -16.97 -29.87
C PRO A 319 7.18 -15.65 -30.28
N PRO A 320 7.90 -14.52 -30.36
CA PRO A 320 7.30 -13.24 -30.78
C PRO A 320 6.66 -13.26 -32.17
N THR A 321 7.17 -14.08 -33.09
CA THR A 321 6.61 -14.28 -34.44
C THR A 321 5.22 -14.88 -34.39
N ASP A 322 5.03 -15.88 -33.52
CA ASP A 322 3.77 -16.62 -33.39
C ASP A 322 2.71 -15.73 -32.73
N ALA A 323 3.12 -14.94 -31.74
CA ALA A 323 2.29 -13.91 -31.13
C ALA A 323 1.77 -12.90 -32.16
N VAL A 324 2.65 -12.37 -33.00
CA VAL A 324 2.27 -11.41 -34.05
C VAL A 324 1.37 -12.07 -35.08
N ALA A 325 1.65 -13.30 -35.50
CA ALA A 325 0.82 -14.04 -36.44
C ALA A 325 -0.60 -14.29 -35.89
N ALA A 326 -0.71 -14.69 -34.61
CA ALA A 326 -2.00 -14.89 -33.95
C ALA A 326 -2.80 -13.58 -33.86
N VAL A 327 -2.16 -12.47 -33.53
CA VAL A 327 -2.83 -11.17 -33.52
C VAL A 327 -3.26 -10.75 -34.93
N LEU A 328 -2.42 -10.93 -35.95
CA LEU A 328 -2.79 -10.61 -37.33
C LEU A 328 -3.95 -11.47 -37.83
N GLN A 329 -4.02 -12.75 -37.43
CA GLN A 329 -5.14 -13.61 -37.74
C GLN A 329 -6.46 -13.04 -37.19
N ILE A 330 -6.47 -12.56 -35.94
CA ILE A 330 -7.64 -11.91 -35.34
C ILE A 330 -8.01 -10.65 -36.12
N LEU A 331 -7.05 -9.76 -36.38
CA LEU A 331 -7.29 -8.50 -37.07
C LEU A 331 -7.80 -8.72 -38.49
N ARG A 332 -7.21 -9.66 -39.25
CA ARG A 332 -7.67 -10.03 -40.59
C ARG A 332 -9.08 -10.60 -40.56
N GLY A 333 -9.38 -11.48 -39.61
CA GLY A 333 -10.73 -12.03 -39.41
C GLY A 333 -11.78 -10.96 -39.14
N ILE A 334 -11.43 -9.89 -38.41
CA ILE A 334 -12.34 -8.78 -38.14
C ILE A 334 -12.52 -7.87 -39.38
N TYR A 335 -11.42 -7.45 -40.01
CA TYR A 335 -11.44 -6.33 -40.96
C TYR A 335 -11.53 -6.75 -42.44
N GLU A 336 -10.92 -7.87 -42.87
CA GLU A 336 -10.94 -8.29 -44.27
C GLU A 336 -12.34 -8.63 -44.80
N PRO A 337 -13.25 -9.27 -44.03
CA PRO A 337 -14.65 -9.47 -44.46
C PRO A 337 -15.41 -8.17 -44.72
N GLN A 338 -14.95 -7.05 -44.16
CA GLN A 338 -15.51 -5.72 -44.36
C GLN A 338 -14.89 -5.00 -45.59
N GLY A 339 -14.00 -5.68 -46.34
CA GLY A 339 -13.28 -5.12 -47.48
C GLY A 339 -12.09 -4.24 -47.09
N ILE A 340 -11.60 -4.34 -45.85
CA ILE A 340 -10.46 -3.57 -45.34
C ILE A 340 -9.20 -4.45 -45.35
N ASP A 341 -8.20 -4.03 -46.10
CA ASP A 341 -6.88 -4.68 -46.14
C ASP A 341 -6.12 -4.48 -44.82
N VAL A 342 -5.60 -5.57 -44.24
CA VAL A 342 -4.81 -5.54 -43.01
C VAL A 342 -3.33 -5.82 -43.34
N PRO A 343 -2.48 -4.78 -43.37
CA PRO A 343 -1.09 -4.93 -43.75
C PRO A 343 -0.28 -5.60 -42.63
N ASP A 344 0.87 -6.17 -42.99
CA ASP A 344 1.85 -6.61 -42.00
C ASP A 344 2.44 -5.41 -41.23
N PRO A 345 2.79 -5.59 -39.94
CA PRO A 345 3.35 -4.51 -39.14
C PRO A 345 4.78 -4.19 -39.58
N LEU A 346 5.10 -2.90 -39.62
CA LEU A 346 6.46 -2.38 -39.86
C LEU A 346 7.42 -2.73 -38.73
N GLN A 347 6.91 -2.79 -37.50
CA GLN A 347 7.65 -3.21 -36.33
C GLN A 347 6.69 -3.77 -35.29
N SER A 348 7.12 -4.80 -34.57
CA SER A 348 6.38 -5.38 -33.44
C SER A 348 7.26 -5.55 -32.20
N VAL A 349 6.64 -5.51 -31.03
CA VAL A 349 7.31 -5.71 -29.74
C VAL A 349 6.38 -6.47 -28.80
N CYS A 350 6.84 -7.62 -28.31
CA CYS A 350 6.17 -8.38 -27.26
C CYS A 350 6.83 -8.07 -25.92
N THR A 351 6.04 -7.81 -24.87
CA THR A 351 6.56 -7.69 -23.51
C THR A 351 6.71 -9.05 -22.85
N ARG A 352 7.63 -9.11 -21.88
CA ARG A 352 7.95 -10.30 -21.10
C ARG A 352 8.23 -9.87 -19.66
N TRP A 353 7.20 -9.39 -18.96
CA TRP A 353 7.36 -8.83 -17.62
C TRP A 353 7.67 -9.90 -16.57
N GLY A 354 7.23 -11.14 -16.80
CA GLY A 354 7.44 -12.26 -15.88
C GLY A 354 8.88 -12.76 -15.87
N THR A 355 9.55 -12.74 -17.02
CA THR A 355 10.97 -13.12 -17.16
C THR A 355 11.93 -11.92 -17.09
N ASP A 356 11.41 -10.69 -16.96
CA ASP A 356 12.24 -9.51 -16.74
C ASP A 356 12.90 -9.54 -15.35
N PRO A 357 14.25 -9.58 -15.24
CA PRO A 357 14.95 -9.77 -13.97
C PRO A 357 14.80 -8.61 -12.99
N PHE A 358 14.35 -7.43 -13.45
CA PHE A 358 14.16 -6.24 -12.62
C PHE A 358 12.70 -6.00 -12.25
N SER A 359 11.80 -6.92 -12.62
CA SER A 359 10.38 -6.78 -12.33
C SER A 359 9.75 -8.09 -11.87
N LEU A 360 10.03 -9.21 -12.56
CA LEU A 360 9.52 -10.55 -12.24
C LEU A 360 8.00 -10.60 -12.11
N GLY A 361 7.31 -9.89 -13.01
CA GLY A 361 5.86 -9.69 -13.02
C GLY A 361 5.48 -8.24 -13.30
N SER A 362 4.17 -7.99 -13.30
CA SER A 362 3.57 -6.72 -13.69
C SER A 362 3.27 -5.84 -12.49
N TYR A 363 2.35 -6.21 -11.59
CA TYR A 363 2.01 -5.42 -10.40
C TYR A 363 1.35 -6.27 -9.31
N SER A 364 1.29 -5.73 -8.10
CA SER A 364 0.72 -6.42 -6.94
C SER A 364 -0.79 -6.56 -7.02
N ASN A 365 -1.33 -7.56 -6.31
CA ASN A 365 -2.77 -7.70 -6.05
C ASN A 365 -2.98 -8.37 -4.69
N VAL A 366 -4.23 -8.38 -4.22
CA VAL A 366 -4.57 -9.03 -2.94
C VAL A 366 -4.93 -10.49 -3.20
N ALA A 367 -3.96 -11.36 -2.97
CA ALA A 367 -4.15 -12.81 -3.09
C ALA A 367 -4.97 -13.37 -1.91
N VAL A 368 -5.52 -14.57 -2.08
CA VAL A 368 -6.14 -15.36 -1.00
C VAL A 368 -5.17 -15.46 0.18
N GLY A 369 -5.67 -15.20 1.40
CA GLY A 369 -4.88 -15.14 2.63
C GLY A 369 -4.10 -13.83 2.85
N ALA A 370 -4.07 -12.90 1.89
CA ALA A 370 -3.49 -11.57 2.05
C ALA A 370 -4.56 -10.52 2.39
N SER A 371 -4.14 -9.36 2.87
CA SER A 371 -5.02 -8.20 3.10
C SER A 371 -4.32 -6.88 2.79
N GLY A 372 -5.07 -5.78 2.91
CA GLY A 372 -4.53 -4.43 2.85
C GLY A 372 -3.38 -4.15 3.81
N ASP A 373 -3.39 -4.82 4.97
CA ASP A 373 -2.38 -4.61 6.00
C ASP A 373 -0.99 -5.08 5.52
N ASP A 374 -0.93 -6.00 4.55
CA ASP A 374 0.34 -6.45 3.98
C ASP A 374 1.04 -5.35 3.18
N TYR A 375 0.29 -4.43 2.53
CA TYR A 375 0.87 -3.23 1.91
C TYR A 375 1.46 -2.29 2.95
N ASP A 376 0.76 -2.11 4.08
CA ASP A 376 1.21 -1.26 5.18
C ASP A 376 2.47 -1.84 5.83
N ILE A 377 2.50 -3.16 6.05
CA ILE A 377 3.68 -3.91 6.52
C ILE A 377 4.87 -3.74 5.57
N LEU A 378 4.63 -3.79 4.25
CA LEU A 378 5.70 -3.62 3.28
C LEU A 378 6.28 -2.20 3.31
N ALA A 379 5.46 -1.19 3.60
CA ALA A 379 5.88 0.21 3.74
C ALA A 379 6.71 0.50 5.01
N GLU A 380 6.60 -0.32 6.06
CA GLU A 380 7.32 -0.11 7.32
C GLU A 380 8.84 0.01 7.10
N SER A 381 9.48 1.02 7.68
CA SER A 381 10.94 1.15 7.68
C SER A 381 11.59 0.14 8.64
N VAL A 382 12.85 -0.19 8.41
CA VAL A 382 13.64 -1.11 9.25
C VAL A 382 14.97 -0.49 9.64
N GLY A 383 15.62 -1.09 10.65
CA GLY A 383 16.87 -0.56 11.21
C GLY A 383 16.68 0.82 11.82
N ASP A 384 15.61 1.04 12.61
CA ASP A 384 15.34 2.34 13.26
C ASP A 384 15.35 3.53 12.28
N GLY A 385 14.75 3.31 11.09
CA GLY A 385 14.69 4.30 10.02
C GLY A 385 15.97 4.40 9.17
N GLN A 386 16.77 3.36 9.05
CA GLN A 386 17.92 3.32 8.12
C GLN A 386 17.51 2.86 6.71
N LEU A 387 16.55 1.93 6.61
CA LEU A 387 16.08 1.39 5.35
C LEU A 387 14.55 1.57 5.23
N PHE A 388 14.14 2.30 4.21
CA PHE A 388 12.75 2.61 3.89
C PHE A 388 12.28 1.85 2.64
N PHE A 389 10.97 1.74 2.45
CA PHE A 389 10.37 1.04 1.32
C PHE A 389 9.30 1.89 0.64
N ALA A 390 9.45 2.08 -0.67
CA ALA A 390 8.45 2.72 -1.52
C ALA A 390 8.19 1.87 -2.78
N GLY A 391 7.19 2.27 -3.54
CA GLY A 391 6.71 1.56 -4.74
C GLY A 391 5.23 1.22 -4.62
N GLU A 392 4.64 0.78 -5.73
CA GLU A 392 3.20 0.46 -5.81
C GLU A 392 2.77 -0.58 -4.77
N ALA A 393 3.64 -1.54 -4.44
CA ALA A 393 3.36 -2.57 -3.43
C ALA A 393 3.50 -2.09 -1.97
N THR A 394 3.66 -0.78 -1.73
CA THR A 394 3.79 -0.19 -0.39
C THR A 394 2.68 0.83 -0.10
N THR A 395 1.58 0.80 -0.84
CA THR A 395 0.48 1.75 -0.68
C THR A 395 -0.86 1.04 -0.74
N ARG A 396 -1.49 0.85 0.42
CA ARG A 396 -2.78 0.17 0.52
C ARG A 396 -3.91 0.82 -0.28
N ARG A 397 -3.91 2.16 -0.36
CA ARG A 397 -4.99 2.93 -0.99
C ARG A 397 -4.89 3.01 -2.52
N TYR A 398 -3.69 2.82 -3.05
CA TYR A 398 -3.42 2.97 -4.49
C TYR A 398 -2.40 1.92 -4.94
N PRO A 399 -2.62 0.63 -4.66
CA PRO A 399 -1.69 -0.42 -5.08
C PRO A 399 -1.69 -0.53 -6.62
N ALA A 400 -0.71 -1.22 -7.19
CA ALA A 400 -0.67 -1.52 -8.63
C ALA A 400 -0.65 -0.33 -9.61
N THR A 401 -0.67 0.92 -9.15
CA THR A 401 -0.78 2.09 -10.03
C THR A 401 0.51 2.93 -10.10
N MET A 402 0.64 3.68 -11.20
CA MET A 402 1.75 4.65 -11.36
C MET A 402 1.67 5.77 -10.33
N HIS A 403 0.47 6.27 -10.05
CA HIS A 403 0.28 7.36 -9.09
C HIS A 403 0.49 6.88 -7.65
N GLY A 404 0.14 5.64 -7.33
CA GLY A 404 0.46 5.02 -6.05
C GLY A 404 1.96 4.89 -5.81
N ALA A 405 2.71 4.43 -6.83
CA ALA A 405 4.16 4.42 -6.76
C ALA A 405 4.74 5.83 -6.53
N PHE A 406 4.24 6.83 -7.24
CA PHE A 406 4.66 8.23 -7.08
C PHE A 406 4.36 8.76 -5.66
N LEU A 407 3.15 8.57 -5.15
CA LEU A 407 2.72 9.00 -3.82
C LEU A 407 3.51 8.31 -2.71
N SER A 408 3.84 7.01 -2.87
CA SER A 408 4.69 6.29 -1.92
C SER A 408 6.11 6.87 -1.85
N GLY A 409 6.65 7.36 -2.98
CA GLY A 409 7.95 8.05 -3.01
C GLY A 409 7.92 9.38 -2.24
N LEU A 410 6.85 10.16 -2.40
CA LEU A 410 6.65 11.40 -1.63
C LEU A 410 6.52 11.12 -0.13
N ARG A 411 5.77 10.07 0.23
CA ARG A 411 5.62 9.62 1.62
C ARG A 411 6.98 9.29 2.24
N GLU A 412 7.80 8.46 1.58
CA GLU A 412 9.09 8.08 2.14
C GLU A 412 10.11 9.23 2.13
N ALA A 413 10.06 10.14 1.16
CA ALA A 413 10.89 11.35 1.20
C ALA A 413 10.61 12.19 2.45
N ALA A 414 9.33 12.32 2.85
CA ALA A 414 8.94 13.01 4.08
C ALA A 414 9.38 12.24 5.34
N ASN A 415 9.20 10.90 5.36
CA ASN A 415 9.62 10.06 6.48
C ASN A 415 11.14 10.11 6.69
N ILE A 416 11.93 10.03 5.61
CA ILE A 416 13.39 10.16 5.63
C ILE A 416 13.80 11.51 6.23
N ALA A 417 13.18 12.60 5.79
CA ALA A 417 13.45 13.92 6.33
C ALA A 417 13.11 14.02 7.83
N HIS A 418 11.98 13.44 8.24
CA HIS A 418 11.58 13.40 9.64
C HIS A 418 12.59 12.61 10.50
N HIS A 419 12.98 11.42 10.07
CA HIS A 419 13.96 10.58 10.77
C HIS A 419 15.34 11.23 10.85
N ALA A 420 15.78 11.90 9.78
CA ALA A 420 17.03 12.65 9.78
C ALA A 420 17.02 13.78 10.82
N ASN A 421 15.92 14.55 10.88
CA ASN A 421 15.74 15.63 11.85
C ASN A 421 15.69 15.09 13.29
N ALA A 422 14.97 13.99 13.52
CA ALA A 422 14.90 13.35 14.83
C ALA A 422 16.29 12.85 15.29
N ARG A 423 17.07 12.22 14.40
CA ARG A 423 18.46 11.81 14.70
C ARG A 423 19.36 13.00 15.00
N ALA A 424 19.27 14.07 14.22
CA ALA A 424 20.05 15.29 14.48
C ALA A 424 19.71 15.93 15.84
N LEU A 425 18.44 15.87 16.26
CA LEU A 425 18.00 16.34 17.58
C LEU A 425 18.51 15.42 18.70
N ASN A 426 18.40 14.09 18.53
CA ASN A 426 18.87 13.13 19.52
C ASN A 426 20.40 13.17 19.71
N VAL A 427 21.18 13.36 18.63
CA VAL A 427 22.63 13.55 18.73
C VAL A 427 22.98 14.85 19.48
N LYS A 428 22.17 15.90 19.34
CA LYS A 428 22.32 17.13 20.17
C LYS A 428 21.98 16.85 21.64
N VAL A 429 21.00 16.00 21.92
CA VAL A 429 20.62 15.60 23.29
C VAL A 429 21.66 14.66 23.92
N GLU A 430 22.20 13.67 23.20
CA GLU A 430 23.25 12.77 23.73
C GLU A 430 24.57 13.51 23.98
N ARG A 431 24.93 14.48 23.12
CA ARG A 431 26.04 15.40 23.41
C ARG A 431 25.81 16.29 24.64
N SER A 432 24.59 16.32 25.20
CA SER A 432 24.23 17.09 26.40
C SER A 432 23.64 16.27 27.55
N SER A 433 23.49 14.94 27.44
CA SER A 433 22.84 14.13 28.48
C SER A 433 23.86 13.43 29.39
N SER A 434 24.00 13.95 30.60
CA SER A 434 24.68 13.27 31.71
C SER A 434 23.98 11.96 32.11
N LYS A 435 24.71 11.04 32.74
CA LYS A 435 24.38 9.64 33.14
C LYS A 435 23.09 9.39 33.98
N ASN A 436 22.13 10.31 34.06
CA ASN A 436 20.99 10.27 34.99
C ASN A 436 19.67 9.64 34.48
N THR A 437 19.56 9.30 33.19
CA THR A 437 18.27 8.92 32.55
C THR A 437 17.74 7.53 32.97
N HIS A 438 18.60 6.54 33.19
CA HIS A 438 18.16 5.20 33.64
C HIS A 438 17.68 5.18 35.11
N SER A 439 18.25 6.02 35.97
CA SER A 439 17.81 6.19 37.37
C SER A 439 16.38 6.74 37.46
N CYS A 440 16.04 7.70 36.59
CA CYS A 440 14.74 8.38 36.63
C CYS A 440 13.57 7.53 36.10
N ALA A 441 13.82 6.43 35.39
CA ALA A 441 12.76 5.55 34.88
C ALA A 441 12.18 4.66 36.01
N ALA A 442 13.04 3.99 36.77
CA ALA A 442 12.64 3.19 37.93
C ALA A 442 11.98 4.07 39.01
N LEU A 443 12.50 5.29 39.19
CA LEU A 443 11.94 6.25 40.14
C LEU A 443 10.53 6.72 39.79
N LEU A 444 10.22 6.88 38.51
CA LEU A 444 8.88 7.31 38.11
C LEU A 444 7.82 6.26 38.42
N GLU A 445 8.13 4.98 38.16
CA GLU A 445 7.21 3.88 38.47
C GLU A 445 6.94 3.79 39.97
N ASP A 446 7.97 3.97 40.81
CA ASP A 446 7.80 4.00 42.27
C ASP A 446 6.94 5.18 42.74
N LEU A 447 7.11 6.37 42.15
CA LEU A 447 6.30 7.54 42.50
C LEU A 447 4.81 7.35 42.18
N PHE A 448 4.51 6.68 41.07
CA PHE A 448 3.13 6.40 40.67
C PHE A 448 2.49 5.17 41.37
N ARG A 449 3.19 4.52 42.31
CA ARG A 449 2.54 3.58 43.24
C ARG A 449 1.63 4.29 44.23
N GLU A 450 1.95 5.54 44.56
CA GLU A 450 1.16 6.42 45.44
C GLU A 450 0.98 7.78 44.72
N PRO A 451 0.07 7.87 43.73
CA PRO A 451 -0.19 9.14 43.05
C PRO A 451 -0.86 10.14 44.01
N ASP A 452 -0.62 11.44 43.79
CA ASP A 452 -1.26 12.50 44.60
C ASP A 452 -2.74 12.66 44.23
N LEU A 453 -3.12 12.25 43.01
CA LEU A 453 -4.48 12.33 42.52
C LEU A 453 -4.74 11.24 41.48
N GLU A 454 -5.88 10.56 41.59
CA GLU A 454 -6.26 9.46 40.70
C GLU A 454 -7.74 9.50 40.38
N PHE A 455 -8.10 9.37 39.09
CA PHE A 455 -9.48 9.30 38.61
C PHE A 455 -9.53 8.58 37.26
N GLY A 456 -10.46 7.63 37.10
CA GLY A 456 -10.52 6.81 35.88
C GLY A 456 -9.17 6.14 35.60
N SER A 457 -8.68 6.30 34.36
CA SER A 457 -7.38 5.79 33.92
C SER A 457 -6.20 6.76 34.16
N PHE A 458 -6.41 7.86 34.90
CA PHE A 458 -5.45 8.95 35.07
C PHE A 458 -4.87 8.94 36.48
N SER A 459 -3.53 9.00 36.58
CA SER A 459 -2.79 9.18 37.85
C SER A 459 -1.88 10.39 37.73
N ILE A 460 -1.82 11.25 38.74
CA ILE A 460 -1.03 12.49 38.73
C ILE A 460 -0.13 12.56 39.95
N ILE A 461 1.10 13.02 39.75
CA ILE A 461 2.03 13.43 40.81
C ILE A 461 2.41 14.90 40.60
N PHE A 462 2.43 15.68 41.68
CA PHE A 462 2.77 17.10 41.67
C PHE A 462 4.20 17.31 42.18
N GLY A 463 4.96 18.17 41.50
CA GLY A 463 6.25 18.66 41.99
C GLY A 463 6.10 19.96 42.77
N GLY A 464 6.77 20.07 43.92
CA GLY A 464 6.85 21.32 44.71
C GLY A 464 5.82 21.42 45.84
N LYS A 465 6.06 22.36 46.77
CA LYS A 465 5.21 22.60 47.95
C LYS A 465 3.75 22.92 47.61
N THR A 466 2.85 22.40 48.43
CA THR A 466 1.40 22.31 48.24
C THR A 466 0.66 23.65 48.32
N SER A 467 0.80 24.50 47.30
CA SER A 467 -0.15 25.61 47.05
C SER A 467 0.10 26.40 45.74
N ASP A 468 1.17 26.15 44.98
CA ASP A 468 1.42 26.89 43.74
C ASP A 468 0.60 26.32 42.55
N PRO A 469 -0.32 27.09 41.93
CA PRO A 469 -1.09 26.65 40.77
C PRO A 469 -0.25 26.43 39.50
N LYS A 470 0.94 27.03 39.42
CA LYS A 470 1.89 26.86 38.29
C LYS A 470 2.87 25.72 38.50
N ALA A 471 2.84 25.07 39.66
CA ALA A 471 3.68 23.92 39.95
C ALA A 471 3.51 22.82 38.90
N THR A 472 4.63 22.24 38.47
CA THR A 472 4.63 21.21 37.43
C THR A 472 4.09 19.89 37.96
N ALA A 473 3.22 19.24 37.18
CA ALA A 473 2.63 17.94 37.46
C ALA A 473 3.01 16.96 36.35
N ILE A 474 3.22 15.69 36.71
CA ILE A 474 3.37 14.60 35.75
C ILE A 474 2.09 13.78 35.77
N LEU A 475 1.44 13.69 34.62
CA LEU A 475 0.27 12.85 34.41
C LEU A 475 0.68 11.53 33.78
N ARG A 476 0.15 10.42 34.29
CA ARG A 476 0.19 9.07 33.70
C ARG A 476 -1.23 8.65 33.31
N ILE A 477 -1.38 8.07 32.13
CA ILE A 477 -2.62 7.49 31.64
C ILE A 477 -2.37 6.00 31.37
N ALA A 478 -3.17 5.14 32.00
CA ALA A 478 -3.12 3.70 31.79
C ALA A 478 -4.11 3.29 30.70
N LEU A 479 -3.59 2.88 29.54
CA LEU A 479 -4.38 2.41 28.41
C LEU A 479 -4.36 0.88 28.40
N GLY A 480 -5.53 0.26 28.54
CA GLY A 480 -5.69 -1.20 28.57
C GLY A 480 -7.07 -1.62 29.09
N PRO A 481 -7.41 -2.93 29.03
CA PRO A 481 -8.71 -3.40 29.50
C PRO A 481 -8.90 -3.09 31.00
N PRO A 482 -10.09 -2.66 31.43
CA PRO A 482 -10.32 -2.17 32.79
C PRO A 482 -10.08 -3.27 33.83
N LYS A 483 -9.34 -2.94 34.90
CA LYS A 483 -9.26 -3.79 36.09
C LYS A 483 -10.65 -3.82 36.74
N LYS A 484 -11.36 -4.97 36.68
CA LYS A 484 -12.55 -5.21 37.49
C LYS A 484 -12.14 -5.12 38.97
N LYS A 485 -12.41 -3.98 39.63
CA LYS A 485 -12.47 -3.92 41.09
C LYS A 485 -13.70 -4.74 41.51
N GLY A 486 -13.47 -5.83 42.23
CA GLY A 486 -14.53 -6.71 42.70
C GLY A 486 -15.46 -5.95 43.65
N ASN A 487 -16.74 -5.90 43.28
CA ASN A 487 -17.84 -5.70 44.21
C ASN A 487 -18.90 -6.76 43.88
N ASN A 488 -19.16 -7.62 44.87
CA ASN A 488 -20.24 -8.58 44.86
C ASN A 488 -21.59 -7.84 44.87
N SER A 489 -22.45 -8.08 43.88
CA SER A 489 -23.91 -8.16 44.05
C SER A 489 -24.57 -8.72 42.78
N GLU A 490 -25.08 -9.93 42.97
CA GLU A 490 -26.24 -10.60 42.38
C GLU A 490 -26.90 -10.07 41.08
N GLY A 491 -26.91 -10.96 40.08
CA GLY A 491 -28.15 -11.54 39.58
C GLY A 491 -28.81 -10.93 38.33
N ALA A 492 -28.49 -11.45 37.14
CA ALA A 492 -29.49 -11.66 36.08
C ALA A 492 -29.01 -12.65 35.01
N LYS A 493 -29.89 -13.62 34.76
CA LYS A 493 -29.93 -14.80 33.88
C LYS A 493 -29.13 -14.73 32.55
N ALA A 494 -28.44 -15.83 32.28
CA ALA A 494 -27.73 -16.14 31.04
C ALA A 494 -28.66 -16.80 30.01
N ASP A 495 -28.58 -16.36 28.75
CA ASP A 495 -28.93 -17.15 27.57
C ASP A 495 -27.66 -17.39 26.74
N GLN A 496 -27.43 -18.66 26.40
CA GLN A 496 -26.26 -19.16 25.69
C GLN A 496 -26.35 -18.89 24.18
N GLN A 497 -25.50 -17.99 23.68
CA GLN A 497 -25.02 -18.01 22.29
C GLN A 497 -23.48 -17.97 22.31
N HIS A 498 -22.85 -19.10 21.98
CA HIS A 498 -21.40 -19.20 21.84
C HIS A 498 -20.97 -18.55 20.52
N SER A 499 -20.33 -17.38 20.59
CA SER A 499 -19.63 -16.75 19.49
C SER A 499 -18.12 -16.89 19.68
N ASN A 500 -17.40 -17.33 18.64
CA ASN A 500 -15.93 -17.38 18.56
C ASN A 500 -15.24 -16.02 18.79
N LYS A 501 -16.02 -14.93 18.87
CA LYS A 501 -15.58 -13.62 19.37
C LYS A 501 -15.04 -13.69 20.80
N LEU A 502 -15.57 -14.60 21.63
CA LEU A 502 -15.08 -14.79 23.01
C LEU A 502 -13.74 -15.51 23.03
N LEU A 503 -13.46 -16.43 22.09
CA LEU A 503 -12.17 -17.14 22.01
C LEU A 503 -11.07 -16.20 21.47
N PHE A 504 -11.38 -15.34 20.49
CA PHE A 504 -10.45 -14.33 19.99
C PHE A 504 -10.24 -13.19 21.00
N GLN A 505 -11.28 -12.78 21.75
CA GLN A 505 -11.13 -11.91 22.91
C GLN A 505 -10.40 -12.61 24.06
N GLN A 506 -10.52 -13.92 24.25
CA GLN A 506 -9.79 -14.68 25.28
C GLN A 506 -8.32 -14.89 24.89
N LEU A 507 -8.00 -15.05 23.60
CA LEU A 507 -6.63 -15.16 23.08
C LEU A 507 -5.93 -13.79 23.02
N GLN A 508 -6.61 -12.72 22.57
CA GLN A 508 -6.12 -11.34 22.74
C GLN A 508 -6.05 -10.94 24.21
N SER A 509 -6.99 -11.40 25.05
CA SER A 509 -6.93 -11.21 26.51
C SER A 509 -5.75 -11.94 27.11
N HIS A 510 -5.45 -13.18 26.70
CA HIS A 510 -4.32 -13.94 27.25
C HIS A 510 -2.97 -13.34 26.82
N TYR A 511 -2.86 -12.75 25.62
CA TYR A 511 -1.62 -12.12 25.16
C TYR A 511 -1.45 -10.67 25.65
N ASN A 512 -2.53 -9.89 25.78
CA ASN A 512 -2.52 -8.54 26.36
C ASN A 512 -2.59 -8.53 27.90
N GLN A 513 -2.72 -9.69 28.56
CA GLN A 513 -2.82 -9.78 30.02
C GLN A 513 -1.51 -9.51 30.77
N GLN A 514 -0.44 -9.07 30.11
CA GLN A 514 0.81 -8.77 30.83
C GLN A 514 1.39 -7.36 30.74
N GLN A 515 0.90 -6.41 29.93
CA GLN A 515 1.37 -5.01 30.04
C GLN A 515 0.26 -3.98 29.80
N GLN A 516 -0.17 -3.28 30.85
CA GLN A 516 -0.89 -2.01 30.71
C GLN A 516 0.04 -1.01 30.02
N LEU A 517 -0.41 -0.37 28.94
CA LEU A 517 0.37 0.65 28.26
C LEU A 517 0.25 1.97 29.03
N HIS A 518 1.38 2.50 29.51
CA HIS A 518 1.40 3.79 30.18
C HIS A 518 1.92 4.89 29.24
N VAL A 519 1.14 5.94 29.07
CA VAL A 519 1.55 7.19 28.42
C VAL A 519 1.56 8.33 29.43
N TYR A 520 2.39 9.34 29.19
CA TYR A 520 2.65 10.40 30.14
C TYR A 520 2.63 11.76 29.45
N THR A 521 2.42 12.82 30.24
CA THR A 521 2.64 14.20 29.82
C THR A 521 2.92 15.09 31.02
N ILE A 522 3.34 16.33 30.78
CA ILE A 522 3.60 17.33 31.80
C ILE A 522 2.51 18.39 31.74
N LEU A 523 1.91 18.71 32.88
CA LEU A 523 0.87 19.73 33.03
C LEU A 523 1.23 20.70 34.15
N SER A 524 0.55 21.84 34.25
CA SER A 524 0.53 22.60 35.50
C SER A 524 -0.45 21.97 36.51
N ARG A 525 -0.27 22.28 37.80
CA ARG A 525 -1.18 21.85 38.87
C ARG A 525 -2.61 22.32 38.61
N GLN A 526 -2.78 23.54 38.12
CA GLN A 526 -4.10 24.04 37.73
C GLN A 526 -4.73 23.21 36.60
N GLN A 527 -3.98 22.92 35.52
CA GLN A 527 -4.48 22.11 34.39
C GLN A 527 -4.85 20.68 34.82
N ALA A 528 -4.09 20.10 35.73
CA ALA A 528 -4.39 18.79 36.32
C ALA A 528 -5.70 18.79 37.14
N LEU A 529 -5.97 19.87 37.88
CA LEU A 529 -7.23 20.02 38.61
C LEU A 529 -8.41 20.29 37.66
N GLU A 530 -8.22 21.09 36.62
CA GLU A 530 -9.24 21.31 35.58
C GLU A 530 -9.61 20.00 34.86
N LEU A 531 -8.61 19.17 34.54
CA LEU A 531 -8.80 17.85 33.93
C LEU A 531 -9.68 16.93 34.79
N ARG A 532 -9.54 16.98 36.12
CA ARG A 532 -10.34 16.18 37.06
C ARG A 532 -11.83 16.54 36.98
N GLU A 533 -12.15 17.82 36.83
CA GLU A 533 -13.52 18.33 36.82
C GLU A 533 -14.25 18.08 35.49
N VAL A 534 -13.54 17.64 34.44
CA VAL A 534 -14.15 17.26 33.15
C VAL A 534 -15.08 16.06 33.35
N ARG A 535 -16.34 16.24 32.94
CA ARG A 535 -17.38 15.20 32.97
C ARG A 535 -17.44 14.47 31.62
N GLY A 536 -17.98 13.25 31.61
CA GLY A 536 -18.13 12.43 30.40
C GLY A 536 -17.13 11.27 30.25
N GLY A 537 -16.44 10.90 31.32
CA GLY A 537 -15.57 9.71 31.33
C GLY A 537 -14.17 9.97 30.76
N ASP A 538 -13.40 8.90 30.57
CA ASP A 538 -11.98 8.98 30.20
C ASP A 538 -11.78 9.50 28.76
N ASP A 539 -12.71 9.19 27.85
CA ASP A 539 -12.69 9.67 26.46
C ASP A 539 -12.78 11.20 26.39
N MET A 540 -13.69 11.81 27.16
CA MET A 540 -13.82 13.26 27.21
C MET A 540 -12.61 13.94 27.86
N ARG A 541 -11.93 13.26 28.79
CA ARG A 541 -10.69 13.75 29.39
C ARG A 541 -9.50 13.66 28.45
N LEU A 542 -9.42 12.59 27.64
CA LEU A 542 -8.43 12.47 26.57
C LEU A 542 -8.63 13.57 25.51
N HIS A 543 -9.87 13.81 25.10
CA HIS A 543 -10.21 14.90 24.18
C HIS A 543 -9.86 16.28 24.78
N PHE A 544 -10.12 16.49 26.06
CA PHE A 544 -9.72 17.73 26.74
C PHE A 544 -8.20 17.95 26.71
N LEU A 545 -7.41 16.89 26.89
CA LEU A 545 -5.94 16.97 26.82
C LEU A 545 -5.46 17.30 25.41
N SER A 546 -5.97 16.61 24.39
CA SER A 546 -5.50 16.81 23.01
C SER A 546 -6.00 18.13 22.41
N GLU A 547 -7.29 18.43 22.51
CA GLU A 547 -7.91 19.53 21.78
C GLU A 547 -7.90 20.84 22.57
N LYS A 548 -8.09 20.80 23.89
CA LYS A 548 -8.20 22.02 24.71
C LYS A 548 -6.88 22.44 25.33
N LEU A 549 -6.09 21.48 25.84
CA LEU A 549 -4.76 21.78 26.39
C LEU A 549 -3.63 21.68 25.35
N GLY A 550 -3.87 21.03 24.21
CA GLY A 550 -2.87 20.89 23.15
C GLY A 550 -1.65 20.07 23.56
N VAL A 551 -1.77 19.21 24.58
CA VAL A 551 -0.63 18.49 25.15
C VAL A 551 -0.37 17.20 24.40
N LYS A 552 0.91 16.88 24.19
CA LYS A 552 1.32 15.62 23.58
C LYS A 552 1.44 14.53 24.63
N LEU A 553 0.83 13.37 24.36
CA LEU A 553 1.01 12.16 25.14
C LEU A 553 2.22 11.40 24.59
N VAL A 554 3.14 11.03 25.47
CA VAL A 554 4.40 10.39 25.11
C VAL A 554 4.66 9.15 25.97
N GLY A 555 5.41 8.19 25.45
CA GLY A 555 5.97 7.14 26.31
C GLY A 555 7.00 7.71 27.30
N ARG A 556 7.40 6.93 28.31
CA ARG A 556 8.37 7.38 29.35
C ARG A 556 9.61 8.07 28.78
N LYS A 557 10.19 7.51 27.71
CA LYS A 557 11.40 8.06 27.06
C LYS A 557 11.17 9.43 26.41
N GLY A 558 9.93 9.78 26.07
CA GLY A 558 9.57 11.05 25.43
C GLY A 558 9.30 12.22 26.39
N LEU A 559 9.28 12.00 27.71
CA LEU A 559 9.06 13.07 28.70
C LEU A 559 10.24 14.06 28.80
N GLY A 560 11.44 13.63 28.40
CA GLY A 560 12.63 14.48 28.31
C GLY A 560 13.20 14.99 29.65
N PRO A 561 14.26 15.82 29.61
CA PRO A 561 15.01 16.24 30.80
C PRO A 561 14.22 17.10 31.80
N ALA A 562 13.22 17.84 31.32
CA ALA A 562 12.35 18.66 32.17
C ALA A 562 11.55 17.80 33.16
N ALA A 563 11.05 16.63 32.72
CA ALA A 563 10.41 15.67 33.62
C ALA A 563 11.41 15.04 34.58
N ASP A 564 12.62 14.70 34.15
CA ASP A 564 13.63 14.08 35.03
C ASP A 564 13.98 14.99 36.22
N SER A 565 14.04 16.32 35.99
CA SER A 565 14.20 17.31 37.07
C SER A 565 13.02 17.30 38.06
N VAL A 566 11.79 17.22 37.54
CA VAL A 566 10.57 17.14 38.37
C VAL A 566 10.54 15.84 39.16
N ILE A 567 10.89 14.71 38.55
CA ILE A 567 10.96 13.38 39.19
C ILE A 567 11.98 13.39 40.34
N ALA A 568 13.16 13.96 40.12
CA ALA A 568 14.19 14.08 41.14
C ALA A 568 13.72 14.96 42.31
N SER A 569 13.05 16.08 42.01
CA SER A 569 12.48 16.99 43.02
C SER A 569 11.41 16.30 43.88
N ILE A 570 10.44 15.63 43.24
CA ILE A 570 9.36 14.90 43.95
C ILE A 570 9.95 13.81 44.85
N LYS A 571 10.96 13.07 44.38
CA LYS A 571 11.64 12.05 45.18
C LYS A 571 12.30 12.65 46.42
N ALA A 572 13.01 13.77 46.28
CA ALA A 572 13.66 14.44 47.38
C ALA A 572 12.65 14.93 48.44
N GLU A 573 11.50 15.44 47.99
CA GLU A 573 10.41 15.89 48.88
C GLU A 573 9.75 14.72 49.63
N ARG A 574 9.38 13.64 48.92
CA ARG A 574 8.76 12.44 49.54
C ARG A 574 9.73 11.67 50.44
N GLY A 575 11.03 11.71 50.16
CA GLY A 575 12.09 11.13 51.00
C GLY A 575 12.22 11.84 52.35
N ASN A 576 12.10 13.17 52.38
CA ASN A 576 12.19 13.98 53.61
C ASN A 576 10.94 13.88 54.50
N GLN A 577 9.77 13.48 53.96
CA GLN A 577 8.58 13.22 54.78
C GLN A 577 8.66 11.89 55.55
N ARG A 578 9.38 10.88 55.03
CA ARG A 578 9.59 9.60 55.75
C ARG A 578 10.55 9.71 56.94
N SER A 579 11.49 10.66 56.91
CA SER A 579 12.42 10.92 58.02
C SER A 579 11.84 11.80 59.15
N GLN A 580 10.62 12.36 58.99
CA GLN A 580 9.94 13.15 60.02
C GLN A 580 8.95 12.34 60.90
N LYS A 581 8.83 11.02 60.73
CA LYS A 581 8.16 10.17 61.74
C LYS A 581 9.10 9.90 62.92
N VAL A 582 9.15 10.85 63.86
CA VAL A 582 9.82 10.71 65.17
C VAL A 582 9.13 9.60 65.99
N PRO A 583 9.87 8.76 66.75
CA PRO A 583 9.28 7.74 67.60
C PRO A 583 8.50 8.37 68.77
N LEU A 584 7.29 7.87 69.02
CA LEU A 584 6.56 8.12 70.27
C LEU A 584 7.42 7.67 71.46
N ARG A 585 8.01 8.63 72.17
CA ARG A 585 8.61 8.42 73.49
C ARG A 585 7.52 7.97 74.47
N LEU A 586 7.67 6.75 74.99
CA LEU A 586 7.10 6.36 76.27
C LEU A 586 7.59 7.35 77.35
N LYS A 587 6.67 8.05 78.01
CA LYS A 587 6.87 8.57 79.37
C LYS A 587 6.15 7.62 80.32
N LYS A 588 6.91 7.03 81.24
CA LYS A 588 6.41 6.44 82.50
C LYS A 588 6.41 7.52 83.60
N GLU A 589 5.69 7.21 84.68
CA GLU A 589 5.50 7.92 85.96
C GLU A 589 4.27 8.84 85.95
N LEU A 590 3.21 8.63 86.76
CA LEU A 590 3.02 7.85 88.01
C LEU A 590 1.85 6.87 87.91
#